data_AF-A0A0R2CRJ1-F1
#
_entry.id   AF-A0A0R2CRJ1-F1
#
_cell.length_a   1.000
_cell.length_b   1.000
_cell.length_c   1.000
_cell.angle_alpha   90.00
_cell.angle_beta   90.00
_cell.angle_gamma   90.00
#
_symmetry.space_group_name_H-M   'P 1'
#
loop_
_entity.id
_entity.type
_entity.pdbx_description
1 polymer ?
#
loop_
_entity_poly.entity_id
_entity_poly.type
_entity_poly.pdbx_seq_one_letter_code
_entity_poly.pdbx_strand_id
1 'polypeptide(L)' 'MTKIQNALGQQAGVETVKVLFNAAKVKADFDADQVNADQLAAVVTNLGYEVKNVKVKEA' A
#
# COMPACT_ATOMS: atom_id res chain seq x y z
N MET A 1 2.56 15.32 3.82
CA MET A 1 1.95 14.00 3.60
C MET A 1 2.05 13.63 2.13
N THR A 2 2.31 12.37 1.80
CA THR A 2 2.50 11.92 0.41
C THR A 2 1.18 11.34 -0.12
N LYS A 3 0.88 11.56 -1.41
CA LYS A 3 -0.38 11.11 -2.02
C LYS A 3 -0.60 9.60 -1.84
N ILE A 4 0.47 8.82 -2.03
CA ILE A 4 0.46 7.36 -1.86
C ILE A 4 0.11 6.97 -0.42
N GLN A 5 0.76 7.60 0.57
CA GLN A 5 0.50 7.29 1.98
C GLN A 5 -0.96 7.61 2.36
N ASN A 6 -1.48 8.73 1.87
CA ASN A 6 -2.85 9.15 2.16
C ASN A 6 -3.89 8.22 1.50
N ALA A 7 -3.67 7.86 0.24
CA ALA A 7 -4.60 6.98 -0.48
C ALA A 7 -4.65 5.56 0.11
N LEU A 8 -3.50 5.02 0.50
CA LEU A 8 -3.43 3.71 1.15
C LEU A 8 -3.99 3.75 2.57
N GLY A 9 -3.69 4.79 3.35
CA GLY A 9 -4.20 4.94 4.71
C GLY A 9 -5.71 5.21 4.80
N GLN A 10 -6.37 5.55 3.69
CA GLN A 10 -7.83 5.68 3.60
C GLN A 10 -8.54 4.37 3.24
N GLN A 11 -7.80 3.31 2.88
CA GLN A 11 -8.42 2.01 2.61
C GLN A 11 -8.87 1.37 3.92
N ALA A 12 -10.10 0.86 3.94
CA ALA A 12 -10.63 0.11 5.06
C ALA A 12 -9.75 -1.14 5.30
N GLY A 13 -9.37 -1.39 6.55
CA GLY A 13 -8.46 -2.49 6.91
C GLY A 13 -6.98 -2.15 6.81
N VAL A 14 -6.58 -0.96 6.31
CA VAL A 14 -5.18 -0.52 6.38
C VAL A 14 -4.92 0.14 7.73
N GLU A 15 -4.00 -0.44 8.49
CA GLU A 15 -3.70 -0.01 9.85
C GLU A 15 -2.53 0.98 9.88
N THR A 16 -1.48 0.70 9.11
CA THR A 16 -0.29 1.56 9.04
C THR A 16 0.28 1.59 7.63
N VAL A 17 0.75 2.77 7.19
CA VAL A 17 1.43 2.93 5.90
C VAL A 17 2.72 3.70 6.10
N LYS A 18 3.82 3.13 5.60
CA LYS A 18 5.16 3.70 5.65
C LYS A 18 5.77 3.72 4.25
N VAL A 19 5.98 4.93 3.73
CA VAL A 19 6.59 5.13 2.42
C VAL A 19 8.08 5.40 2.58
N LEU A 20 8.91 4.50 2.04
CA LEU A 20 10.37 4.55 2.05
C LEU A 20 10.86 5.08 0.70
N PHE A 21 10.95 6.41 0.57
CA PHE A 21 11.40 7.07 -0.67
C PHE A 21 12.84 6.72 -1.03
N ASN A 22 13.71 6.57 -0.03
CA ASN A 22 15.11 6.17 -0.21
C ASN A 22 15.26 4.79 -0.88
N ALA A 23 14.29 3.90 -0.66
CA ALA A 23 14.30 2.53 -1.18
C ALA A 23 13.24 2.30 -2.27
N ALA A 24 12.50 3.33 -2.66
CA ALA A 24 11.32 3.25 -3.53
C ALA A 24 10.35 2.12 -3.13
N LYS A 25 10.07 1.97 -1.82
CA LYS A 25 9.21 0.90 -1.28
C LYS A 25 8.10 1.47 -0.42
N VAL A 26 6.95 0.83 -0.44
CA VAL A 26 5.86 1.07 0.51
C VAL A 26 5.70 -0.15 1.38
N LYS A 27 5.63 0.06 2.70
CA LYS A 27 5.20 -0.95 3.66
C LYS A 27 3.83 -0.54 4.15
N ALA A 28 2.84 -1.40 3.97
CA ALA A 28 1.51 -1.21 4.51
C ALA A 28 1.20 -2.44 5.37
N ASP A 29 0.78 -2.18 6.60
CA ASP A 29 0.19 -3.18 7.48
C ASP A 29 -1.32 -3.09 7.26
N PHE A 30 -1.91 -4.22 6.89
CA PHE A 30 -3.31 -4.29 6.51
C PHE A 30 -3.92 -5.62 6.94
N ASP A 31 -5.21 -5.61 7.19
CA ASP A 31 -6.02 -6.78 7.51
C ASP A 31 -6.46 -7.49 6.21
N ALA A 32 -5.98 -8.71 6.02
CA ALA A 32 -6.26 -9.53 4.84
C ALA A 32 -7.75 -9.93 4.70
N ASP A 33 -8.54 -9.86 5.79
CA ASP A 33 -9.99 -10.10 5.77
C ASP A 33 -10.77 -8.88 5.23
N GLN A 34 -10.19 -7.68 5.31
CA GLN A 34 -10.82 -6.42 4.89
C GLN A 34 -10.31 -5.91 3.53
N VAL A 35 -9.01 -6.04 3.29
CA VAL A 35 -8.34 -5.52 2.08
C VAL A 35 -7.22 -6.46 1.66
N ASN A 36 -6.98 -6.55 0.35
CA ASN A 36 -5.90 -7.37 -0.19
C ASN A 36 -4.80 -6.52 -0.84
N ALA A 37 -3.65 -7.15 -1.06
CA ALA A 37 -2.49 -6.47 -1.61
C ALA A 37 -2.69 -6.02 -3.07
N ASP A 38 -3.52 -6.73 -3.85
CA ASP A 38 -3.87 -6.34 -5.21
C ASP A 38 -4.68 -5.04 -5.27
N GLN A 39 -5.64 -4.86 -4.35
CA GLN A 39 -6.40 -3.62 -4.20
C GLN A 39 -5.48 -2.44 -3.84
N LEU A 40 -4.57 -2.66 -2.90
CA LEU A 40 -3.57 -1.64 -2.52
C LEU A 40 -2.66 -1.31 -3.72
N ALA A 41 -2.23 -2.30 -4.49
CA ALA A 41 -1.45 -2.10 -5.69
C ALA A 41 -2.23 -1.34 -6.78
N ALA A 42 -3.52 -1.62 -6.94
CA ALA A 42 -4.40 -0.91 -7.86
C ALA A 42 -4.55 0.56 -7.47
N VAL A 43 -4.69 0.89 -6.18
CA VAL A 43 -4.73 2.28 -5.69
C VAL A 43 -3.44 3.02 -6.07
N VAL A 44 -2.28 2.39 -5.88
CA VAL A 44 -0.98 2.98 -6.26
C VAL A 44 -0.89 3.20 -7.78
N THR A 45 -1.36 2.22 -8.55
CA THR A 45 -1.40 2.30 -10.03
C THR A 45 -2.32 3.41 -10.52
N ASN A 46 -3.50 3.57 -9.92
CA ASN A 46 -4.46 4.64 -10.22
C ASN A 46 -3.90 6.04 -9.93
N LEU A 47 -2.94 6.16 -9.02
CA LEU A 47 -2.23 7.41 -8.75
C LEU A 47 -1.12 7.70 -9.77
N GLY A 48 -0.89 6.81 -10.74
CA GLY A 48 0.14 6.93 -11.77
C GLY A 48 1.49 6.31 -11.40
N TYR A 49 1.54 5.44 -10.38
CA TYR A 49 2.76 4.77 -9.96
C TYR A 49 2.72 3.28 -10.31
N GLU A 50 3.71 2.79 -11.04
CA GLU A 50 3.80 1.37 -11.38
C GLU A 50 4.26 0.54 -10.18
N VAL A 51 3.48 -0.50 -9.85
CA VAL A 51 3.85 -1.47 -8.81
C VAL A 51 4.61 -2.62 -9.44
N LYS A 52 5.94 -2.62 -9.27
CA LYS A 52 6.81 -3.64 -9.86
C LYS A 52 6.74 -5.00 -9.17
N ASN A 53 6.49 -5.02 -7.87
CA ASN A 53 6.43 -6.25 -7.10
C ASN A 53 5.58 -6.04 -5.84
N VAL A 54 4.78 -7.05 -5.52
CA VAL A 54 3.97 -7.11 -4.31
C VAL A 54 4.43 -8.32 -3.51
N LYS A 55 4.74 -8.12 -2.23
CA LYS A 55 5.11 -9.22 -1.33
C LYS A 55 4.29 -9.11 -0.06
N VAL A 56 3.34 -10.02 0.08
CA VAL A 56 2.59 -10.22 1.32
C VAL A 56 3.40 -11.15 2.22
N LYS A 57 3.54 -10.77 3.49
CA LYS A 57 4.02 -11.67 4.52
C LYS A 57 2.87 -11.90 5.48
N GLU A 58 2.40 -13.13 5.54
CA GLU A 58 1.52 -13.58 6.61
C GLU A 58 2.36 -13.69 7.88
N ALA A 59 1.83 -13.19 9.00
CA ALA A 59 2.49 -13.18 10.30
C ALA A 59 2.42 -14.56 10.96
#